data_AF-A0AAD6NB94-F1
#
_entry.id   AF-A0AAD6NB94-F1
#
_cell.length_a   1.000
_cell.length_b   1.000
_cell.length_c   1.000
_cell.angle_alpha   90.00
_cell.angle_beta   90.00
_cell.angle_gamma   90.00
#
_symmetry.space_group_name_H-M   'P 1'
#
loop_
_entity.id
_entity.type
_entity.pdbx_description
1 polymer ?
#
loop_
_entity_poly.entity_id
_entity_poly.type
_entity_poly.pdbx_seq_one_letter_code
_entity_poly.pdbx_strand_id
1 'polypeptide(L)'
;MTANVEGPRLIVGIDFGTTFSGVAWGMDGCPDDIEVIQTWPGGGNTTSQKIPTLLLYDGKRMKWGYEAEQAVYPGNGTNLFKVSSF
;
A
#
# COMPACT_ATOMS: atom_id res chain seq x y z
N MET A 1 -32.34 -7.74 26.91
CA MET A 1 -31.56 -6.86 26.02
C MET A 1 -30.21 -7.52 25.82
N THR A 2 -30.04 -8.28 24.75
CA THR A 2 -28.72 -8.78 24.35
C THR A 2 -28.04 -7.65 23.61
N ALA A 3 -26.99 -7.06 24.19
CA ALA A 3 -26.14 -6.16 23.44
C ALA A 3 -25.58 -6.95 22.25
N ASN A 4 -25.74 -6.44 21.04
CA ASN A 4 -24.88 -6.86 19.95
C ASN A 4 -23.47 -6.50 20.39
N VAL A 5 -22.69 -7.49 20.82
CA VAL A 5 -21.28 -7.29 21.09
C VAL A 5 -20.64 -7.17 19.72
N GLU A 6 -20.62 -5.96 19.17
CA GLU A 6 -19.80 -5.69 18.00
C GLU A 6 -18.35 -6.00 18.39
N GLY A 7 -17.72 -6.87 17.61
CA GLY A 7 -16.31 -7.17 17.78
C GLY A 7 -15.44 -5.92 17.56
N PRO A 8 -14.18 -5.95 18.00
CA PRO A 8 -13.30 -4.81 17.84
C PRO A 8 -13.16 -4.43 16.36
N ARG A 9 -13.22 -3.13 16.05
CA ARG A 9 -13.18 -2.62 14.68
C ARG A 9 -11.76 -2.19 14.33
N LEU A 10 -11.24 -2.69 13.20
CA LEU A 10 -10.00 -2.22 12.60
C LEU A 10 -10.30 -1.06 11.66
N ILE A 11 -9.69 0.09 11.91
CA ILE A 11 -9.82 1.31 11.10
C ILE A 11 -8.56 1.41 10.23
N VAL A 12 -8.74 1.61 8.92
CA VAL A 12 -7.64 1.77 7.96
C VAL A 12 -7.74 3.14 7.30
N GLY A 13 -6.69 3.94 7.44
CA GLY A 13 -6.52 5.21 6.73
C GLY A 13 -5.63 5.01 5.51
N ILE A 14 -6.09 5.47 4.34
CA ILE A 14 -5.32 5.36 3.09
C ILE A 14 -5.12 6.77 2.52
N ASP A 15 -3.88 7.11 2.25
CA ASP A 15 -3.51 8.30 1.50
C ASP A 15 -3.09 7.88 0.08
N PHE A 16 -3.95 8.17 -0.90
CA PHE A 16 -3.69 7.94 -2.32
C PHE A 16 -3.15 9.21 -2.97
N GLY A 17 -1.85 9.45 -2.81
CA GLY A 17 -1.17 10.54 -3.51
C GLY A 17 -0.88 10.21 -4.97
N THR A 18 -0.59 11.22 -5.77
CA THR A 18 -0.20 11.04 -7.18
C THR A 18 1.16 10.36 -7.33
N THR A 19 2.14 10.74 -6.50
CA THR A 19 3.51 10.19 -6.54
C THR A 19 3.74 9.07 -5.54
N PHE A 20 3.21 9.22 -4.32
CA PHE A 20 3.40 8.26 -3.25
C PHE A 20 2.08 8.02 -2.49
N SER A 21 1.86 6.77 -2.09
CA SER A 21 0.71 6.35 -1.29
C SER A 21 1.17 5.75 0.04
N GLY A 22 0.35 5.88 1.08
CA GLY A 22 0.64 5.37 2.42
C GLY A 22 -0.61 4.80 3.08
N VAL A 23 -0.40 3.91 4.06
CA VAL A 23 -1.49 3.29 4.84
C VAL A 23 -1.13 3.36 6.32
N ALA A 24 -2.13 3.69 7.12
CA ALA A 24 -2.08 3.56 8.57
C ALA A 24 -3.29 2.77 9.05
N TRP A 25 -3.19 2.15 10.22
CA TRP A 25 -4.29 1.45 10.85
C TRP A 25 -4.33 1.70 12.36
N GLY A 26 -5.50 1.50 12.96
CA GLY A 26 -5.70 1.58 14.40
C GLY A 26 -6.95 0.81 14.80
N MET A 27 -7.12 0.58 16.10
CA MET A 27 -8.31 -0.07 16.65
C MET A 27 -9.29 0.98 17.16
N ASP A 28 -10.58 0.74 16.95
CA ASP A 28 -11.63 1.55 17.53
C ASP A 28 -11.54 1.58 19.08
N GLY A 29 -11.75 2.75 19.66
CA GLY A 29 -11.56 2.99 21.09
C GLY A 29 -10.12 3.28 21.53
N CYS A 30 -9.13 3.15 20.64
CA CYS A 30 -7.72 3.46 20.92
C CYS A 30 -7.19 4.55 19.96
N PRO A 31 -7.66 5.81 20.08
CA PRO A 31 -7.30 6.89 19.16
C PRO A 31 -5.81 7.27 19.17
N ASP A 32 -5.11 6.96 20.25
CA ASP A 32 -3.67 7.24 20.41
C ASP A 32 -2.78 6.10 19.87
N ASP A 33 -3.36 4.93 19.57
CA ASP A 33 -2.64 3.74 19.09
C ASP A 33 -2.81 3.58 17.56
N ILE A 34 -2.17 4.48 16.81
CA ILE A 34 -2.18 4.47 15.34
C ILE A 34 -0.82 3.98 14.82
N GLU A 35 -0.86 2.96 13.98
CA GLU A 35 0.31 2.35 13.36
C GLU A 35 0.40 2.71 11.87
N VAL A 36 1.50 3.35 11.48
CA VAL A 36 1.80 3.63 10.07
C VAL A 36 2.59 2.48 9.48
N ILE A 37 2.15 1.95 8.34
CA ILE A 37 2.90 0.91 7.63
C ILE A 37 4.19 1.49 7.08
N GLN A 38 5.31 0.94 7.53
CA GLN A 38 6.65 1.36 7.09
C GLN A 38 7.40 0.29 6.31
N THR A 39 7.04 -0.98 6.47
CA THR A 39 7.67 -2.09 5.76
C THR A 39 6.71 -2.60 4.70
N TRP A 40 7.16 -2.58 3.45
CA TRP A 40 6.34 -2.88 2.29
C TRP A 40 6.94 -4.02 1.48
N PRO A 41 6.10 -4.85 0.83
CA PRO A 41 6.58 -5.83 -0.14
C PRO A 41 7.47 -5.17 -1.20
N GLY A 42 8.56 -5.85 -1.57
CA GLY A 42 9.57 -5.29 -2.47
C GLY A 42 10.52 -4.26 -1.85
N GLY A 43 10.28 -3.76 -0.64
CA GLY A 43 11.14 -2.74 0.00
C GLY A 43 12.50 -3.26 0.50
N GLY A 44 12.68 -4.58 0.62
CA GLY A 44 13.91 -5.16 1.18
C GLY A 44 14.16 -4.67 2.61
N ASN A 45 15.34 -4.08 2.85
CA ASN A 45 15.70 -3.48 4.15
C ASN A 45 15.29 -2.01 4.28
N THR A 46 14.59 -1.45 3.29
CA THR A 46 14.14 -0.06 3.31
C THR A 46 12.79 0.06 4.02
N THR A 47 12.72 1.00 4.95
CA THR A 47 11.47 1.40 5.62
C THR A 47 11.03 2.77 5.11
N SER A 48 9.74 2.92 4.77
CA SER A 48 9.16 4.20 4.36
C SER A 48 7.67 4.25 4.68
N GLN A 49 7.18 5.39 5.17
CA GLN A 49 5.76 5.61 5.44
C GLN A 49 4.91 5.70 4.17
N LYS A 50 5.53 6.06 3.04
CA LYS A 50 4.87 6.10 1.73
C LYS A 50 5.75 5.44 0.66
N ILE A 51 5.10 4.79 -0.30
CA ILE A 51 5.76 4.10 -1.41
C ILE A 51 5.20 4.59 -2.75
N PRO A 52 5.89 4.38 -3.88
CA PRO A 52 5.44 4.90 -5.16
C PRO A 52 3.99 4.51 -5.47
N THR A 53 3.18 5.48 -5.90
CA THR A 53 1.83 5.23 -6.43
C THR A 53 1.97 4.66 -7.83
N LEU A 54 2.39 3.41 -7.91
CA LEU A 54 2.70 2.72 -9.14
C LEU A 54 2.02 1.36 -9.14
N LEU A 55 1.29 1.09 -10.22
CA LEU A 55 0.70 -0.21 -10.50
C LEU A 55 1.31 -0.77 -11.78
N LEU A 56 1.62 -2.06 -11.76
CA LEU A 56 2.12 -2.80 -12.90
C LEU A 56 1.30 -4.06 -13.07
N TYR A 57 0.77 -4.26 -14.27
CA TYR A 57 -0.01 -5.45 -14.60
C TYR A 57 0.57 -6.12 -15.84
N ASP A 58 0.92 -7.41 -15.72
CA ASP A 58 1.52 -8.20 -16.81
C ASP A 58 0.50 -9.12 -17.53
N GLY A 59 -0.79 -8.94 -17.26
CA GLY A 59 -1.86 -9.82 -17.77
C GLY A 59 -2.15 -11.05 -16.90
N LYS A 60 -1.32 -11.34 -15.90
CA LYS A 60 -1.48 -12.47 -14.96
C LYS A 60 -1.34 -12.06 -13.50
N ARG A 61 -0.45 -11.11 -13.22
CA ARG A 61 -0.08 -10.64 -11.88
C ARG A 61 -0.10 -9.12 -11.86
N MET A 62 -0.57 -8.59 -10.73
CA MET A 62 -0.46 -7.19 -10.40
C MET A 62 0.68 -7.03 -9.39
N LYS A 63 1.54 -6.04 -9.62
CA LYS A 63 2.53 -5.53 -8.67
C LYS A 63 2.20 -4.09 -8.35
N TRP A 64 2.59 -3.64 -7.17
CA TRP A 64 2.38 -2.28 -6.73
C TRP A 64 3.57 -1.75 -5.92
N GLY A 65 3.67 -0.44 -5.77
CA GLY A 65 4.71 0.17 -4.93
C GLY A 65 6.13 -0.22 -5.36
N TYR A 66 6.98 -0.60 -4.40
CA TYR A 66 8.36 -1.01 -4.68
C TYR A 66 8.45 -2.23 -5.62
N GLU A 67 7.50 -3.17 -5.56
CA GLU A 67 7.51 -4.33 -6.46
C GLU A 67 7.26 -3.93 -7.92
N ALA A 68 6.41 -2.91 -8.14
CA ALA A 68 6.18 -2.36 -9.47
C ALA A 68 7.38 -1.54 -9.94
N GLU A 69 7.95 -0.72 -9.05
CA GLU A 69 9.09 0.15 -9.34
C GLU A 69 10.31 -0.68 -9.79
N GLN A 70 10.67 -1.71 -9.01
CA GLN A 70 11.76 -2.63 -9.33
C GLN A 70 11.55 -3.44 -10.61
N ALA A 71 10.30 -3.58 -11.09
CA ALA A 71 9.97 -4.27 -12.31
C ALA A 71 9.94 -3.36 -13.55
N VAL A 72 9.89 -2.03 -13.36
CA VAL A 72 10.08 -1.05 -14.44
C VAL A 72 11.56 -0.80 -14.72
N TYR A 73 12.42 -0.79 -13.70
CA TYR A 73 13.87 -0.57 -13.85
C TYR A 73 14.76 -1.75 -14.34
N PRO A 74 14.36 -3.03 -14.43
CA PRO A 74 15.16 -4.05 -15.07
C PRO A 74 14.90 -3.94 -16.58
N GLY A 75 15.90 -3.52 -17.36
CA GLY A 75 15.83 -3.19 -18.79
C GLY A 75 15.37 -4.28 -19.79
N ASN A 76 14.46 -5.18 -19.41
CA ASN A 76 13.84 -6.17 -20.26
C ASN A 76 12.42 -5.69 -20.63
N GLY A 77 12.32 -5.15 -21.86
CA GLY A 77 11.10 -4.62 -22.46
C GLY A 77 9.93 -5.60 -22.48
N THR A 78 9.13 -5.57 -21.44
CA THR A 78 7.78 -6.14 -21.43
C THR A 78 6.79 -5.03 -21.74
N ASN A 79 5.71 -5.35 -22.45
CA ASN A 79 4.62 -4.42 -22.75
C ASN A 79 3.95 -3.98 -21.44
N LEU A 80 4.53 -2.95 -20.83
CA LEU A 80 4.25 -2.47 -19.49
C LEU A 80 3.22 -1.36 -19.57
N PHE A 81 1.99 -1.66 -19.16
CA PHE A 81 1.00 -0.63 -18.89
C PHE A 81 1.32 -0.01 -17.53
N LYS A 82 2.11 1.07 -17.54
CA LYS A 82 2.26 1.96 -16.40
C LYS A 82 1.00 2.80 -16.30
N VAL A 83 0.18 2.55 -15.29
CA VAL A 83 -0.81 3.55 -14.86
C VAL A 83 -0.03 4.60 -14.07
N SER A 84 0.46 5.65 -14.73
CA SER A 84 0.88 6.83 -13.99
C SER A 84 -0.36 7.65 -13.67
N SER A 85 -0.53 8.01 -12.41
CA SER A 85 -1.45 9.11 -12.07
C SER A 85 -0.97 10.38 -12.78
N PHE A 86 -1.92 11.17 -13.26
CA PHE A 86 -1.73 12.42 -14.02
C PHE A 86 -0.86 13.44 -13.27
#